data_AF-A0A529VVX0-F1
#
_entry.id   AF-A0A529VVX0-F1
#
_cell.length_a   1.000
_cell.length_b   1.000
_cell.length_c   1.000
_cell.angle_alpha   90.00
_cell.angle_beta   90.00
_cell.angle_gamma   90.00
#
_symmetry.space_group_name_H-M   'P 1'
#
loop_
_entity.id
_entity.type
_entity.pdbx_description
1 polymer ?
#
loop_
_entity_poly.entity_id
_entity_poly.type
_entity_poly.pdbx_seq_one_letter_code
_entity_poly.pdbx_strand_id
1 'polypeptide(L)'
;MGKRIVFWGLASVVVACAVAAGAYFWFRGFSPDRAEFPIRGIDVSHHQGKIDWRRVAADDVAFAIIKATEGGTHVDTLFAANLREARAAGLAVGAYHFFTFCRPRGP
;
A
#
# COMPACT_ATOMS: atom_id res chain seq x y z
N MET A 1 -29.10 39.07 -13.83
CA MET A 1 -28.54 37.76 -14.22
C MET A 1 -27.15 37.50 -13.61
N GLY A 2 -26.16 38.38 -13.77
CA GLY A 2 -24.76 38.13 -13.36
C GLY A 2 -24.49 37.88 -11.87
N LYS A 3 -25.20 38.54 -10.93
CA LYS A 3 -24.98 38.34 -9.48
C LYS A 3 -25.28 36.90 -9.01
N ARG A 4 -26.21 36.20 -9.66
CA ARG A 4 -26.53 34.79 -9.36
C ARG A 4 -25.44 33.85 -9.85
N ILE A 5 -24.85 34.13 -11.01
CA ILE A 5 -23.73 33.35 -11.56
C ILE A 5 -22.49 33.50 -10.68
N VAL A 6 -22.19 34.73 -10.25
CA VAL A 6 -21.08 35.00 -9.31
C VAL A 6 -21.31 34.30 -7.97
N PHE A 7 -22.53 34.34 -7.43
CA PHE A 7 -22.87 33.66 -6.17
C PHE A 7 -22.70 32.13 -6.26
N TRP A 8 -23.24 31.48 -7.30
CA TRP A 8 -23.11 30.04 -7.48
C TRP A 8 -21.66 29.62 -7.79
N GLY A 9 -20.89 30.45 -8.49
CA GLY A 9 -19.46 30.24 -8.70
C GLY A 9 -18.64 30.32 -7.42
N LEU A 10 -18.94 31.28 -6.53
CA LEU A 10 -18.29 31.33 -5.21
C LEU A 10 -18.70 30.15 -4.33
N ALA A 11 -19.98 29.78 -4.33
CA ALA A 11 -20.48 28.66 -3.55
C ALA A 11 -19.83 27.33 -3.98
N SER A 12 -19.63 27.09 -5.28
CA SER A 12 -18.97 25.88 -5.78
C SER A 12 -17.49 25.82 -5.40
N VAL A 13 -16.78 26.95 -5.41
CA VAL A 13 -15.39 27.02 -4.93
C VAL A 13 -15.30 26.70 -3.45
N VAL A 14 -16.20 27.25 -2.62
CA VAL A 14 -16.22 26.95 -1.17
C VAL A 14 -16.48 25.47 -0.91
N VAL A 15 -17.42 24.86 -1.63
CA VAL A 15 -17.69 23.42 -1.52
C VAL A 15 -16.49 22.59 -1.98
N ALA A 16 -15.85 22.94 -3.10
CA ALA A 16 -14.66 22.24 -3.57
C ALA A 16 -13.50 22.32 -2.56
N CYS A 17 -13.28 23.49 -1.96
CA CYS A 17 -12.29 23.67 -0.89
C CYS A 17 -12.64 22.83 0.35
N ALA A 18 -13.91 22.77 0.74
CA ALA A 18 -14.36 21.94 1.87
C ALA A 18 -14.15 20.45 1.61
N VAL A 19 -14.46 19.97 0.39
CA VAL A 19 -14.19 18.59 -0.03
C VAL A 19 -12.69 18.30 -0.05
N ALA A 20 -11.88 19.19 -0.61
CA ALA A 20 -10.43 19.04 -0.64
C ALA A 20 -9.81 19.02 0.77
N ALA A 21 -10.26 19.92 1.65
CA ALA A 21 -9.84 19.94 3.05
C ALA A 21 -10.25 18.65 3.77
N GLY A 22 -11.51 18.21 3.60
CA GLY A 22 -12.00 16.94 4.16
C GLY A 22 -11.18 15.74 3.70
N ALA A 23 -10.89 15.65 2.40
CA ALA A 23 -10.04 14.61 1.83
C ALA A 23 -8.61 14.69 2.40
N TYR A 24 -8.02 15.89 2.49
CA TYR A 24 -6.70 16.08 3.07
C TYR A 24 -6.62 15.54 4.50
N PHE A 25 -7.58 15.90 5.36
CA PHE A 25 -7.62 15.42 6.74
C PHE A 25 -7.88 13.91 6.84
N TRP A 26 -8.73 13.36 5.96
CA TRP A 26 -8.98 11.92 5.90
C TRP A 26 -7.72 11.14 5.52
N PHE A 27 -7.04 11.54 4.44
CA PHE A 27 -5.85 10.83 3.95
C PHE A 27 -4.62 11.03 4.83
N ARG A 28 -4.52 12.15 5.57
CA ARG A 28 -3.40 12.38 6.50
C ARG A 28 -3.32 11.33 7.61
N GLY A 29 -4.44 10.69 7.97
CA GLY A 29 -4.49 9.61 8.96
C GLY A 29 -4.24 8.21 8.39
N PHE A 30 -4.16 8.05 7.06
CA PHE A 30 -4.06 6.73 6.43
C PHE A 30 -2.64 6.14 6.50
N SER A 31 -1.62 6.97 6.69
CA SER A 31 -0.23 6.53 6.78
C SER A 31 0.45 7.12 8.01
N PRO A 32 1.35 6.37 8.68
CA PRO A 32 2.16 6.90 9.76
C PRO A 32 2.92 8.16 9.34
N ASP A 33 3.21 9.03 10.31
CA ASP A 33 3.98 10.25 10.05
C ASP A 33 5.36 9.91 9.47
N ARG A 34 5.72 10.60 8.38
CA ARG A 34 6.95 10.31 7.64
C ARG A 34 8.21 10.85 8.30
N ALA A 35 8.07 11.87 9.14
CA ALA A 35 9.20 12.40 9.92
C ALA A 35 9.51 11.46 11.10
N GLU A 36 8.49 10.82 11.67
CA GLU A 36 8.66 9.83 12.74
C GLU A 36 9.10 8.45 12.20
N PHE A 37 8.49 7.99 11.10
CA PHE A 37 8.75 6.69 10.46
C PHE A 37 9.27 6.85 9.02
N PRO A 38 10.55 7.23 8.84
CA PRO A 38 11.10 7.55 7.52
C PRO A 38 11.33 6.30 6.65
N ILE A 39 11.56 5.14 7.26
CA ILE A 39 11.73 3.88 6.54
C ILE A 39 10.39 3.18 6.41
N ARG A 40 9.91 3.04 5.18
CA ARG A 40 8.62 2.41 4.88
C ARG A 40 8.79 1.17 4.03
N GLY A 41 7.84 0.26 4.18
CA GLY A 41 7.81 -0.97 3.42
C GLY A 41 6.38 -1.38 3.12
N ILE A 42 6.26 -2.41 2.28
CA ILE A 42 4.99 -3.01 1.92
C ILE A 42 4.97 -4.49 2.31
N ASP A 43 3.79 -5.02 2.59
CA ASP A 43 3.56 -6.46 2.64
C ASP A 43 2.76 -6.88 1.40
N VAL A 44 3.14 -8.02 0.81
CA VAL A 44 2.47 -8.51 -0.40
C VAL A 44 2.34 -10.03 -0.40
N SER A 45 1.43 -10.51 -1.24
CA SER A 45 1.11 -11.91 -1.48
C SER A 45 0.64 -12.09 -2.91
N HIS A 46 0.14 -13.28 -3.26
CA HIS A 46 -0.54 -13.49 -4.53
C HIS A 46 -1.77 -12.58 -4.76
N HIS A 47 -2.38 -12.03 -3.70
CA HIS A 47 -3.58 -11.19 -3.81
C HIS A 47 -3.36 -9.87 -4.58
N GLN A 48 -2.12 -9.38 -4.62
CA GLN A 48 -1.76 -8.17 -5.38
C GLN A 48 -1.59 -8.44 -6.89
N GLY A 49 -1.55 -9.71 -7.31
CA GLY A 49 -1.27 -10.07 -8.69
C GLY A 49 0.15 -9.67 -9.12
N LYS A 50 0.32 -9.31 -10.38
CA LYS A 50 1.62 -8.91 -10.94
C LYS A 50 1.98 -7.49 -10.49
N ILE A 51 3.12 -7.36 -9.82
CA ILE A 51 3.62 -6.09 -9.28
C ILE A 51 4.73 -5.53 -10.19
N ASP A 52 4.69 -4.22 -10.46
CA ASP A 52 5.83 -3.51 -11.05
C ASP A 52 6.81 -3.10 -9.94
N TRP A 53 7.77 -3.99 -9.67
CA TRP A 53 8.74 -3.81 -8.59
C TRP A 53 9.67 -2.61 -8.78
N ARG A 54 9.92 -2.17 -10.02
CA ARG A 54 10.72 -0.96 -10.28
C ARG A 54 9.96 0.29 -9.89
N ARG A 55 8.66 0.33 -10.23
CA ARG A 55 7.79 1.43 -9.80
C ARG A 55 7.65 1.47 -8.28
N VAL A 56 7.54 0.31 -7.62
CA VAL A 56 7.53 0.23 -6.15
C VAL A 56 8.81 0.78 -5.55
N ALA A 57 9.98 0.36 -6.04
CA ALA A 57 11.27 0.86 -5.53
C ALA A 57 11.45 2.37 -5.75
N ALA A 58 10.83 2.95 -6.79
CA ALA A 58 10.83 4.38 -7.02
C ALA A 58 9.84 5.16 -6.12
N ASP A 59 8.89 4.49 -5.48
CA ASP A 59 7.81 5.10 -4.69
C ASP A 59 8.10 5.11 -3.18
N ASP A 60 9.34 5.46 -2.80
CA ASP A 60 9.77 5.61 -1.40
C ASP A 60 9.41 4.38 -0.53
N VAL A 61 9.62 3.19 -1.11
CA VAL A 61 9.52 1.87 -0.46
C VAL A 61 10.94 1.34 -0.29
N ALA A 62 11.36 1.11 0.94
CA ALA A 62 12.70 0.62 1.27
C ALA A 62 12.76 -0.91 1.38
N PHE A 63 11.65 -1.56 1.74
CA PHE A 63 11.60 -3.00 1.93
C PHE A 63 10.24 -3.61 1.58
N ALA A 64 10.25 -4.91 1.29
CA ALA A 64 9.04 -5.71 1.07
C ALA A 64 9.06 -6.98 1.93
N ILE A 65 7.95 -7.28 2.60
CA ILE A 65 7.74 -8.53 3.33
C ILE A 65 6.73 -9.39 2.56
N ILE A 66 7.18 -10.52 2.02
CA ILE A 66 6.42 -11.27 1.01
C ILE A 66 5.88 -12.56 1.62
N LYS A 67 4.59 -12.85 1.45
CA LYS A 67 3.97 -14.10 1.90
C LYS A 67 4.65 -15.27 1.21
N ALA A 68 5.22 -16.18 1.98
CA ALA A 68 5.80 -17.41 1.47
C ALA A 68 4.81 -18.56 1.51
N THR A 69 4.07 -18.68 2.62
CA THR A 69 3.25 -19.86 2.92
C THR A 69 2.05 -19.50 3.78
N GLU A 70 1.05 -20.37 3.80
CA GLU A 70 -0.13 -20.29 4.66
C GLU A 70 -0.49 -21.67 5.24
N GLY A 71 -0.75 -21.72 6.55
CA GLY A 71 -1.15 -22.93 7.25
C GLY A 71 -0.16 -24.10 7.09
N GLY A 72 -0.67 -25.30 6.86
CA GLY A 72 0.19 -26.49 6.80
C GLY A 72 0.94 -26.68 5.48
N THR A 73 0.31 -26.39 4.35
CA THR A 73 0.74 -26.89 3.03
C THR A 73 0.70 -25.86 1.91
N HIS A 74 0.07 -24.71 2.11
CA HIS A 74 -0.07 -23.74 1.03
C HIS A 74 1.23 -22.94 0.88
N VAL A 75 1.76 -22.93 -0.33
CA VAL A 75 2.85 -22.03 -0.77
C VAL A 75 2.21 -20.95 -1.62
N ASP A 76 2.51 -19.69 -1.31
CA ASP A 76 1.97 -18.57 -2.08
C ASP A 76 2.48 -18.61 -3.53
N THR A 77 1.55 -18.55 -4.48
CA THR A 77 1.83 -18.81 -5.89
C THR A 77 2.74 -17.77 -6.54
N LEU A 78 2.81 -16.56 -5.98
CA LEU A 78 3.67 -15.49 -6.49
C LEU A 78 4.92 -15.27 -5.63
N PHE A 79 5.14 -16.03 -4.55
CA PHE A 79 6.27 -15.84 -3.65
C PHE A 79 7.62 -15.81 -4.38
N ALA A 80 7.91 -16.83 -5.19
CA ALA A 80 9.20 -16.93 -5.87
C ALA A 80 9.43 -15.80 -6.88
N ALA A 81 8.38 -15.41 -7.62
CA ALA A 81 8.45 -14.32 -8.59
C ALA A 81 8.66 -12.98 -7.87
N ASN A 82 7.83 -12.69 -6.86
CA ASN A 82 7.90 -11.47 -6.07
C ASN A 82 9.26 -11.34 -5.34
N LEU A 83 9.75 -12.42 -4.73
CA LEU A 83 11.04 -12.43 -4.06
C LEU A 83 12.19 -12.10 -5.02
N ARG A 84 12.21 -12.72 -6.20
CA ARG A 84 13.25 -12.49 -7.22
C ARG A 84 13.18 -11.06 -7.75
N GLU A 85 12.00 -10.59 -8.12
CA GLU A 85 11.81 -9.31 -8.79
C GLU A 85 11.97 -8.12 -7.84
N ALA A 86 11.50 -8.23 -6.60
CA ALA A 86 11.74 -7.22 -5.57
C ALA A 86 13.23 -7.06 -5.26
N ARG A 87 13.97 -8.17 -5.12
CA ARG A 87 15.44 -8.14 -4.94
C ARG A 87 16.14 -7.53 -6.15
N ALA A 88 15.71 -7.90 -7.37
CA ALA A 88 16.27 -7.32 -8.60
C ALA A 88 15.98 -5.82 -8.75
N ALA A 89 14.91 -5.32 -8.14
CA ALA A 89 14.60 -3.89 -8.06
C ALA A 89 15.37 -3.15 -6.94
N GLY A 90 16.22 -3.85 -6.17
CA GLY A 90 17.07 -3.25 -5.13
C GLY A 90 16.42 -3.12 -3.75
N LEU A 91 15.24 -3.69 -3.53
CA LEU A 91 14.57 -3.65 -2.24
C LEU A 91 15.19 -4.62 -1.24
N ALA A 92 15.18 -4.26 0.05
CA ALA A 92 15.37 -5.25 1.11
C ALA A 92 14.14 -6.16 1.18
N VAL A 93 14.33 -7.48 1.24
CA VAL A 93 13.20 -8.43 1.16
C VAL A 93 13.21 -9.43 2.30
N GLY A 94 12.10 -9.48 3.02
CA GLY A 94 11.76 -10.50 4.00
C GLY A 94 10.63 -11.42 3.51
N ALA A 95 10.37 -12.48 4.25
CA ALA A 95 9.31 -13.43 3.96
C ALA A 95 8.51 -13.74 5.23
N TYR A 96 7.21 -14.04 5.07
CA TYR A 96 6.35 -14.42 6.19
C TYR A 96 5.53 -15.68 5.93
N HIS A 97 5.13 -16.32 7.03
CA HIS A 97 4.19 -17.43 7.04
C HIS A 97 2.86 -16.97 7.64
N PHE A 98 1.75 -17.16 6.94
CA PHE A 98 0.42 -16.87 7.49
C PHE A 98 -0.07 -18.05 8.32
N PHE A 99 -0.08 -17.87 9.63
CA PHE A 99 -0.50 -18.89 10.58
C PHE A 99 -2.01 -19.14 10.51
N THR A 100 -2.42 -20.41 10.59
CA THR A 100 -3.84 -20.80 10.71
C THR A 100 -4.01 -21.84 11.81
N PHE A 101 -5.06 -21.72 12.63
CA PHE A 101 -5.36 -22.67 13.72
C PHE A 101 -5.74 -24.07 13.21
N CYS A 102 -6.39 -24.15 12.04
CA CYS A 102 -6.88 -25.42 11.51
C CYS A 102 -5.75 -26.40 11.13
N ARG A 103 -4.55 -25.88 10.81
CA ARG A 103 -3.32 -26.65 10.63
C ARG A 103 -2.09 -25.77 10.88
N PRO A 104 -1.53 -25.74 12.11
CA PRO A 104 -0.16 -25.26 12.30
C PRO A 104 0.80 -26.11 11.47
N ARG A 105 1.91 -25.54 10.99
CA ARG A 105 2.98 -26.31 10.36
C ARG A 105 3.46 -27.35 11.39
N GLY A 106 3.20 -28.63 11.11
CA GLY A 106 3.60 -29.73 11.99
C GLY A 106 5.12 -29.81 12.15
N PRO A 107 5.62 -30.64 13.10
CA PRO A 107 7.05 -30.81 13.34
C PRO A 107 7.85 -31.16 12.08
#